data_AF-A0A4Q0Z314-F1
#
_entry.id   AF-A0A4Q0Z314-F1
#
_cell.length_a   1.000
_cell.length_b   1.000
_cell.length_c   1.000
_cell.angle_alpha   90.00
_cell.angle_beta   90.00
_cell.angle_gamma   90.00
#
_symmetry.space_group_name_H-M   'P 1'
#
loop_
_entity.id
_entity.type
_entity.pdbx_description
1 polymer ?
#
loop_
_entity_poly.entity_id
_entity_poly.type
_entity_poly.pdbx_seq_one_letter_code
_entity_poly.pdbx_strand_id
1 'polypeptide(L)'
;MKGPKHISDPKHTINKRLHKLYPEEIAQRAVNDIIDLIFKYKQRIKSTDYRLSQKDIILITYGDQVSKLHQPSLETLNNFMNDHLKGVINSIHILPFYPYSSDDGFSVVNYNAVDPHMGSWREIESISKDYRLMVDGVINHISQFSDWFKAYLAGDPYFQDFFINVDPSIDLSKVVRPRATPLLSEFIDDEGKIRNIWTTFSKDQVDLNYKSHRVLRNVLDALFYYIEKGATLIRFDAIAFIWKEIGTSCVHLPQTHELIQLMREVLHEVAPEVIIITETNVPHNENISYFGSGDDEAQMVYNFALPPLLLHSILNSNTTKLTKWAKTLTLPNDKVCFFNFTASHDGIGMRPVKGILEDEEIQYLVKTVEEHGGLVSYRAEEDGSETPYELNCSYIDALTNPNEDQYLSIKRMLVTQAAVLAMPGVPGIYFHSLVGSRNYHDGVKHTGVNRTINREKYNIDWLENELSTQGTLAKTMFDSYKRLISIRISEEAFNPFGEFEILDLDDRLFVIDQSCCGKENRIVAVHNFSNEEVICKLPDSISLPLCDILSSNCMPNNEEKAEKIKEIKLEPYQIMWLKGKI
;
A
#
# COMPACT_ATOMS: atom_id res chain seq x y z
N MET A 1 -1.24 1.62 41.85
CA MET A 1 -0.87 2.04 40.49
C MET A 1 -1.47 3.41 40.26
N LYS A 2 -0.68 4.43 39.90
CA LYS A 2 -1.25 5.74 39.51
C LYS A 2 -2.03 5.51 38.22
N GLY A 3 -3.27 6.00 38.15
CA GLY A 3 -4.09 5.91 36.94
C GLY A 3 -3.38 6.53 35.72
N PRO A 4 -3.90 6.30 34.49
CA PRO A 4 -3.37 6.93 33.30
C PRO A 4 -3.33 8.45 33.50
N LYS A 5 -2.19 9.05 33.15
CA LYS A 5 -1.99 10.49 33.30
C LYS A 5 -2.89 11.21 32.30
N HIS A 6 -3.37 12.39 32.66
CA HIS A 6 -4.05 13.25 31.69
C HIS A 6 -3.03 13.76 30.64
N ILE A 7 -3.48 14.03 29.40
CA ILE A 7 -2.61 14.50 28.31
C ILE A 7 -1.88 15.81 28.66
N SER A 8 -2.48 16.65 29.51
CA SER A 8 -1.84 17.87 30.01
C SER A 8 -0.69 17.63 30.99
N ASP A 9 -0.49 16.41 31.51
CA ASP A 9 0.67 16.06 32.34
C ASP A 9 1.94 16.08 31.45
N PRO A 10 3.00 16.83 31.80
CA PRO A 10 4.25 16.87 31.03
C PRO A 10 4.93 15.51 30.86
N LYS A 11 4.54 14.51 31.67
CA LYS A 11 5.04 13.15 31.56
C LYS A 11 4.21 12.25 30.65
N HIS A 12 3.06 12.70 30.15
CA HIS A 12 2.28 12.01 29.12
C HIS A 12 3.07 11.94 27.81
N THR A 13 2.94 10.83 27.07
CA THR A 13 3.72 10.62 25.84
C THR A 13 3.39 11.66 24.77
N ILE A 14 2.11 11.83 24.40
CA ILE A 14 1.62 12.90 23.49
C ILE A 14 2.23 14.27 23.82
N ASN A 15 2.19 14.68 25.10
CA ASN A 15 2.73 15.96 25.55
C ASN A 15 4.24 16.07 25.30
N LYS A 16 5.01 15.02 25.65
CA LYS A 16 6.45 14.98 25.38
C LYS A 16 6.76 15.06 23.89
N ARG A 17 6.01 14.34 23.04
CA ARG A 17 6.24 14.34 21.59
C ARG A 17 6.02 15.73 20.99
N LEU A 18 4.95 16.42 21.42
CA LEU A 18 4.70 17.82 21.04
C LEU A 18 5.85 18.74 21.43
N HIS A 19 6.42 18.58 22.63
CA HIS A 19 7.58 19.37 23.07
C HIS A 19 8.90 19.02 22.36
N LYS A 20 8.98 17.88 21.67
CA LYS A 20 10.11 17.59 20.78
C LYS A 20 9.96 18.26 19.41
N LEU A 21 8.72 18.41 18.93
CA LEU A 21 8.41 18.98 17.62
C LEU A 21 8.31 20.51 17.64
N TYR A 22 7.83 21.08 18.75
CA TYR A 22 7.48 22.49 18.85
C TYR A 22 8.15 23.18 20.05
N PRO A 23 8.46 24.49 19.94
CA PRO A 23 8.85 25.32 21.09
C PRO A 23 7.78 25.27 22.19
N GLU A 24 8.18 25.44 23.46
CA GLU A 24 7.34 25.26 24.65
C GLU A 24 5.96 25.95 24.56
N GLU A 25 5.92 27.22 24.17
CA GLU A 25 4.66 27.96 24.07
C GLU A 25 3.71 27.37 23.00
N ILE A 26 4.26 26.96 21.85
CA ILE A 26 3.49 26.37 20.75
C ILE A 26 3.06 24.94 21.11
N ALA A 27 3.95 24.17 21.75
CA ALA A 27 3.64 22.83 22.23
C ALA A 27 2.46 22.84 23.21
N GLN A 28 2.42 23.80 24.13
CA GLN A 28 1.32 23.92 25.09
C GLN A 28 -0.02 24.26 24.43
N ARG A 29 -0.02 25.09 23.37
CA ARG A 29 -1.22 25.37 22.56
C ARG A 29 -1.67 24.11 21.81
N ALA A 30 -0.72 23.41 21.18
CA ALA A 30 -1.00 22.16 20.47
C ALA A 30 -1.59 21.07 21.39
N VAL A 31 -1.10 20.97 22.64
CA VAL A 31 -1.67 20.06 23.66
C VAL A 31 -3.15 20.37 23.89
N ASN A 32 -3.52 21.64 24.06
CA ASN A 32 -4.90 22.03 24.31
C ASN A 32 -5.79 21.72 23.09
N ASP A 33 -5.32 22.07 21.89
CA ASP A 33 -6.03 21.79 20.64
C ASP A 33 -6.30 20.28 20.44
N ILE A 34 -5.32 19.44 20.78
CA ILE A 34 -5.43 17.97 20.68
C ILE A 34 -6.40 17.42 21.72
N ILE A 35 -6.38 17.93 22.96
CA ILE A 35 -7.35 17.53 24.00
C ILE A 35 -8.78 17.83 23.54
N ASP A 36 -9.01 19.02 22.98
CA ASP A 36 -10.32 19.43 22.48
C ASP A 36 -10.80 18.54 21.32
N LEU A 37 -9.91 18.19 20.38
CA LEU A 37 -10.22 17.26 19.29
C LEU A 37 -10.56 15.85 19.82
N ILE A 38 -9.75 15.31 20.72
CA ILE A 38 -10.00 13.99 21.33
C ILE A 38 -11.35 14.00 22.05
N PHE A 39 -11.66 15.06 22.81
CA PHE A 39 -12.95 15.17 23.51
C PHE A 39 -14.13 15.24 22.54
N LYS A 40 -14.01 16.00 21.44
CA LYS A 40 -15.01 16.07 20.37
C LYS A 40 -15.31 14.69 19.78
N TYR A 41 -14.28 13.91 19.45
CA TYR A 41 -14.44 12.64 18.73
C TYR A 41 -14.69 11.42 19.62
N LYS A 42 -14.23 11.41 20.88
CA LYS A 42 -14.59 10.35 21.86
C LYS A 42 -16.11 10.21 22.05
N GLN A 43 -16.88 11.26 21.78
CA GLN A 43 -18.35 11.24 21.87
C GLN A 43 -19.05 10.76 20.58
N ARG A 44 -18.33 10.75 19.45
CA ARG A 44 -18.89 10.50 18.11
C ARG A 44 -18.46 9.15 17.55
N ILE A 45 -17.24 8.73 17.87
CA ILE A 45 -16.63 7.51 17.37
C ILE A 45 -16.89 6.38 18.36
N LYS A 46 -17.39 5.26 17.85
CA LYS A 46 -17.53 4.02 18.61
C LYS A 46 -16.37 3.10 18.27
N SER A 47 -15.41 2.99 19.19
CA SER A 47 -14.30 2.05 19.04
C SER A 47 -14.77 0.60 19.19
N THR A 48 -14.28 -0.27 18.30
CA THR A 48 -14.48 -1.72 18.34
C THR A 48 -13.13 -2.41 18.12
N ASP A 49 -12.71 -3.22 19.09
CA ASP A 49 -11.44 -3.93 18.99
C ASP A 49 -11.40 -4.85 17.75
N TYR A 50 -10.27 -4.85 17.05
CA TYR A 50 -10.04 -5.67 15.88
C TYR A 50 -8.57 -6.05 15.78
N ARG A 51 -8.30 -7.34 15.57
CA ARG A 51 -6.95 -7.85 15.31
C ARG A 51 -6.89 -8.48 13.94
N LEU A 52 -5.86 -8.12 13.17
CA LEU A 52 -5.58 -8.74 11.88
C LEU A 52 -5.35 -10.26 12.02
N SER A 53 -5.73 -11.00 11.00
CA SER A 53 -5.71 -12.46 10.93
C SER A 53 -5.49 -12.92 9.49
N GLN A 54 -5.42 -14.23 9.27
CA GLN A 54 -5.34 -14.82 7.92
C GLN A 54 -6.50 -14.41 7.00
N LYS A 55 -7.64 -13.99 7.60
CA LYS A 55 -8.85 -13.56 6.88
C LYS A 55 -8.73 -12.17 6.27
N ASP A 56 -7.75 -11.38 6.70
CA ASP A 56 -7.57 -10.02 6.23
C ASP A 56 -6.93 -9.99 4.84
N ILE A 57 -7.71 -9.51 3.88
CA ILE A 57 -7.34 -9.28 2.49
C ILE A 57 -7.86 -7.89 2.12
N ILE A 58 -6.99 -7.03 1.58
CA ILE A 58 -7.35 -5.65 1.23
C ILE A 58 -7.41 -5.53 -0.30
N LEU A 59 -8.59 -5.24 -0.85
CA LEU A 59 -8.73 -4.85 -2.25
C LEU A 59 -8.29 -3.39 -2.41
N ILE A 60 -7.28 -3.12 -3.24
CA ILE A 60 -6.83 -1.77 -3.60
C ILE A 60 -7.52 -1.37 -4.90
N THR A 61 -8.30 -0.29 -4.88
CA THR A 61 -9.11 0.12 -6.03
C THR A 61 -9.45 1.61 -5.98
N TYR A 62 -9.72 2.22 -7.14
CA TYR A 62 -10.30 3.55 -7.19
C TYR A 62 -11.82 3.49 -6.92
N GLY A 63 -12.38 4.55 -6.33
CA GLY A 63 -13.82 4.66 -6.10
C GLY A 63 -14.67 4.67 -7.39
N ASP A 64 -14.05 4.96 -8.54
CA ASP A 64 -14.63 4.96 -9.88
C ASP A 64 -14.14 3.81 -10.77
N GLN A 65 -13.45 2.82 -10.21
CA GLN A 65 -12.85 1.71 -10.96
C GLN A 65 -13.86 0.98 -11.86
N VAL A 66 -15.09 0.84 -11.36
CA VAL A 66 -16.25 0.37 -12.12
C VAL A 66 -17.34 1.43 -12.07
N SER A 67 -18.04 1.62 -13.18
CA SER A 67 -19.08 2.63 -13.29
C SER A 67 -20.29 2.13 -14.06
N LYS A 68 -21.45 2.69 -13.71
CA LYS A 68 -22.71 2.52 -14.44
C LYS A 68 -23.31 3.89 -14.71
N LEU A 69 -23.88 4.06 -15.91
CA LEU A 69 -24.46 5.33 -16.31
C LEU A 69 -25.57 5.76 -15.33
N HIS A 70 -25.55 7.04 -14.92
CA HIS A 70 -26.51 7.65 -13.99
C HIS A 70 -26.53 7.05 -12.57
N GLN A 71 -25.44 6.39 -12.15
CA GLN A 71 -25.29 5.86 -10.79
C GLN A 71 -23.97 6.34 -10.19
N PRO A 72 -23.93 6.70 -8.89
CA PRO A 72 -22.66 6.95 -8.21
C PRO A 72 -21.71 5.76 -8.36
N SER A 73 -20.46 6.00 -8.72
CA SER A 73 -19.52 4.90 -8.98
C SER A 73 -19.22 4.07 -7.73
N LEU A 74 -19.22 4.67 -6.53
CA LEU A 74 -19.06 3.95 -5.27
C LEU A 74 -20.21 2.98 -4.99
N GLU A 75 -21.44 3.31 -5.41
CA GLU A 75 -22.56 2.38 -5.33
C GLU A 75 -22.35 1.19 -6.27
N THR A 76 -21.86 1.46 -7.49
CA THR A 76 -21.56 0.41 -8.47
C THR A 76 -20.45 -0.51 -7.96
N LEU A 77 -19.38 0.06 -7.39
CA LEU A 77 -18.28 -0.67 -6.78
C LEU A 77 -18.76 -1.52 -5.59
N ASN A 78 -19.60 -0.96 -4.73
CA ASN A 78 -20.15 -1.69 -3.59
C ASN A 78 -20.99 -2.90 -4.04
N ASN A 79 -21.80 -2.74 -5.09
CA ASN A 79 -22.58 -3.85 -5.64
C ASN A 79 -21.67 -4.95 -6.20
N PHE A 80 -20.68 -4.58 -7.02
CA PHE A 80 -19.69 -5.52 -7.55
C PHE A 80 -18.99 -6.32 -6.43
N MET A 81 -18.54 -5.64 -5.37
CA MET A 81 -17.89 -6.31 -4.24
C MET A 81 -18.84 -7.25 -3.51
N ASN A 82 -20.09 -6.84 -3.28
CA ASN A 82 -21.06 -7.68 -2.57
C ASN A 82 -21.44 -8.92 -3.38
N ASP A 83 -21.60 -8.77 -4.69
CA ASP A 83 -21.99 -9.86 -5.59
C ASP A 83 -20.86 -10.89 -5.76
N HIS A 84 -19.60 -10.42 -5.79
CA HIS A 84 -18.49 -11.29 -6.16
C HIS A 84 -17.46 -11.57 -5.08
N LEU A 85 -17.24 -10.67 -4.13
CA LEU A 85 -16.07 -10.71 -3.23
C LEU A 85 -16.44 -10.91 -1.76
N LYS A 86 -17.74 -10.81 -1.41
CA LYS A 86 -18.23 -11.03 -0.06
C LYS A 86 -17.81 -12.41 0.47
N GLY A 87 -17.19 -12.44 1.65
CA GLY A 87 -16.67 -13.64 2.28
C GLY A 87 -15.29 -14.10 1.78
N VAL A 88 -14.76 -13.48 0.71
CA VAL A 88 -13.40 -13.74 0.18
C VAL A 88 -12.46 -12.58 0.52
N ILE A 89 -12.95 -11.35 0.40
CA ILE A 89 -12.26 -10.12 0.78
C ILE A 89 -13.08 -9.42 1.86
N ASN A 90 -12.42 -8.99 2.94
CA ASN A 90 -13.07 -8.35 4.08
C ASN A 90 -12.73 -6.85 4.22
N SER A 91 -11.79 -6.35 3.43
CA SER A 91 -11.27 -4.99 3.52
C SER A 91 -11.09 -4.37 2.14
N ILE A 92 -11.30 -3.06 2.04
CA ILE A 92 -11.10 -2.29 0.81
C ILE A 92 -10.31 -1.03 1.10
N HIS A 93 -9.27 -0.79 0.31
CA HIS A 93 -8.59 0.48 0.14
C HIS A 93 -9.19 1.21 -1.04
N ILE A 94 -10.00 2.22 -0.74
CA ILE A 94 -10.51 3.16 -1.74
C ILE A 94 -9.45 4.26 -1.86
N LEU A 95 -8.76 4.28 -3.00
CA LEU A 95 -7.84 5.36 -3.38
C LEU A 95 -8.55 6.71 -3.36
N PRO A 96 -7.83 7.85 -3.30
CA PRO A 96 -8.42 9.12 -2.86
C PRO A 96 -9.71 9.46 -3.61
N PHE A 97 -10.83 9.44 -2.88
CA PHE A 97 -12.18 9.68 -3.40
C PHE A 97 -12.69 11.09 -3.11
N TYR A 98 -11.82 11.95 -2.58
CA TYR A 98 -12.11 13.35 -2.29
C TYR A 98 -12.18 14.15 -3.60
N PRO A 99 -12.86 15.31 -3.66
CA PRO A 99 -12.71 16.24 -4.76
C PRO A 99 -11.22 16.59 -4.93
N TYR A 100 -10.71 16.51 -6.16
CA TYR A 100 -9.30 16.73 -6.48
C TYR A 100 -9.12 17.54 -7.77
N SER A 101 -7.92 18.07 -8.00
CA SER A 101 -7.59 18.88 -9.19
C SER A 101 -6.59 18.24 -10.14
N SER A 102 -5.76 17.30 -9.66
CA SER A 102 -4.80 16.55 -10.46
C SER A 102 -4.35 15.26 -9.75
N ASP A 103 -3.48 14.50 -10.41
CA ASP A 103 -2.83 13.29 -9.87
C ASP A 103 -3.82 12.22 -9.40
N ASP A 104 -4.91 12.01 -10.17
CA ASP A 104 -5.94 10.99 -9.93
C ASP A 104 -6.41 10.85 -8.47
N GLY A 105 -6.60 11.99 -7.80
CA GLY A 105 -7.10 12.03 -6.41
C GLY A 105 -6.08 12.54 -5.39
N PHE A 106 -4.78 12.52 -5.71
CA PHE A 106 -3.72 12.90 -4.76
C PHE A 106 -3.50 14.41 -4.64
N SER A 107 -4.09 15.25 -5.51
CA SER A 107 -4.17 16.69 -5.27
C SER A 107 -5.54 17.08 -4.69
N VAL A 108 -5.73 16.83 -3.40
CA VAL A 108 -7.03 16.97 -2.71
C VAL A 108 -7.45 18.43 -2.59
N VAL A 109 -8.67 18.77 -3.02
CA VAL A 109 -9.28 20.10 -2.89
C VAL A 109 -10.03 20.25 -1.57
N ASN A 110 -10.73 19.20 -1.12
CA ASN A 110 -11.53 19.24 0.11
C ASN A 110 -11.57 17.88 0.81
N TYR A 111 -10.91 17.78 1.97
CA TYR A 111 -10.90 16.58 2.80
C TYR A 111 -12.29 16.15 3.32
N ASN A 112 -13.21 17.10 3.48
CA ASN A 112 -14.50 16.82 4.14
C ASN A 112 -15.60 16.39 3.16
N ALA A 113 -15.29 16.24 1.88
CA ALA A 113 -16.24 15.87 0.83
C ALA A 113 -15.80 14.62 0.07
N VAL A 114 -16.75 13.98 -0.59
CA VAL A 114 -16.52 12.93 -1.60
C VAL A 114 -16.70 13.57 -2.96
N ASP A 115 -15.93 13.13 -3.96
CA ASP A 115 -16.10 13.56 -5.34
C ASP A 115 -17.56 13.32 -5.79
N PRO A 116 -18.27 14.35 -6.28
CA PRO A 116 -19.68 14.22 -6.64
C PRO A 116 -19.98 13.16 -7.71
N HIS A 117 -19.02 12.83 -8.58
CA HIS A 117 -19.16 11.74 -9.55
C HIS A 117 -19.17 10.37 -8.86
N MET A 118 -18.40 10.23 -7.78
CA MET A 118 -18.31 9.01 -6.99
C MET A 118 -19.48 8.86 -6.01
N GLY A 119 -20.06 9.97 -5.54
CA GLY A 119 -21.24 10.00 -4.69
C GLY A 119 -21.05 10.94 -3.50
N SER A 120 -21.32 10.42 -2.29
CA SER A 120 -21.22 11.15 -1.04
C SER A 120 -20.67 10.26 0.08
N TRP A 121 -20.55 10.81 1.29
CA TRP A 121 -20.23 10.01 2.48
C TRP A 121 -21.23 8.89 2.75
N ARG A 122 -22.48 8.98 2.25
CA ARG A 122 -23.47 7.90 2.37
C ARG A 122 -22.98 6.61 1.73
N GLU A 123 -22.37 6.69 0.55
CA GLU A 123 -21.88 5.51 -0.17
C GLU A 123 -20.65 4.92 0.53
N ILE A 124 -19.74 5.77 1.02
CA ILE A 124 -18.59 5.35 1.84
C ILE A 124 -19.04 4.66 3.13
N GLU A 125 -19.97 5.26 3.87
CA GLU A 125 -20.55 4.69 5.09
C GLU A 125 -21.28 3.37 4.79
N SER A 126 -21.90 3.24 3.62
CA SER A 126 -22.51 1.98 3.17
C SER A 126 -21.48 0.88 2.98
N ILE A 127 -20.35 1.16 2.32
CA ILE A 127 -19.25 0.21 2.13
C ILE A 127 -18.66 -0.20 3.49
N SER A 128 -18.47 0.76 4.40
CA SER A 128 -17.86 0.54 5.73
C SER A 128 -18.64 -0.42 6.64
N LYS A 129 -19.93 -0.70 6.34
CA LYS A 129 -20.75 -1.65 7.10
C LYS A 129 -20.43 -3.10 6.79
N ASP A 130 -20.04 -3.39 5.55
CA ASP A 130 -19.75 -4.75 5.08
C ASP A 130 -18.25 -5.02 4.98
N TYR A 131 -17.43 -3.97 4.82
CA TYR A 131 -15.98 -4.06 4.61
C TYR A 131 -15.24 -3.12 5.53
N ARG A 132 -14.06 -3.54 5.99
CA ARG A 132 -13.12 -2.63 6.66
C ARG A 132 -12.59 -1.63 5.64
N LEU A 133 -12.76 -0.35 5.94
CA LEU A 133 -12.39 0.72 5.04
C LEU A 133 -10.97 1.24 5.34
N MET A 134 -10.13 1.20 4.31
CA MET A 134 -8.85 1.88 4.22
C MET A 134 -8.99 3.10 3.31
N VAL A 135 -8.54 4.26 3.79
CA VAL A 135 -8.56 5.53 3.04
C VAL A 135 -7.18 6.16 2.99
N ASP A 136 -6.94 7.00 1.99
CA ASP A 136 -5.73 7.82 1.95
C ASP A 136 -5.85 9.06 2.84
N GLY A 137 -4.93 9.16 3.79
CA GLY A 137 -4.54 10.41 4.40
C GLY A 137 -3.51 11.11 3.51
N VAL A 138 -3.98 11.86 2.52
CA VAL A 138 -3.12 12.73 1.69
C VAL A 138 -2.75 13.98 2.49
N ILE A 139 -1.77 13.82 3.37
CA ILE A 139 -1.50 14.79 4.44
C ILE A 139 -0.15 15.49 4.31
N ASN A 140 0.71 15.14 3.34
CA ASN A 140 1.92 15.93 3.08
C ASN A 140 1.60 17.26 2.38
N HIS A 141 0.63 17.23 1.48
CA HIS A 141 0.31 18.32 0.56
C HIS A 141 -1.21 18.37 0.30
N ILE A 142 -1.67 19.49 -0.23
CA ILE A 142 -3.06 19.73 -0.62
C ILE A 142 -3.08 20.46 -1.96
N SER A 143 -4.22 20.47 -2.66
CA SER A 143 -4.38 21.23 -3.90
C SER A 143 -4.20 22.74 -3.70
N GLN A 144 -3.58 23.42 -4.67
CA GLN A 144 -3.58 24.89 -4.77
C GLN A 144 -5.01 25.47 -4.85
N PHE A 145 -6.01 24.68 -5.25
CA PHE A 145 -7.41 25.10 -5.31
C PHE A 145 -8.18 24.83 -4.02
N SER A 146 -7.52 24.33 -2.99
CA SER A 146 -8.12 24.13 -1.67
C SER A 146 -8.46 25.45 -1.00
N ASP A 147 -9.46 25.41 -0.12
CA ASP A 147 -9.86 26.59 0.64
C ASP A 147 -8.78 27.04 1.62
N TRP A 148 -7.90 26.12 2.06
CA TRP A 148 -6.75 26.46 2.91
C TRP A 148 -5.76 27.32 2.15
N PHE A 149 -5.41 26.95 0.91
CA PHE A 149 -4.45 27.72 0.11
C PHE A 149 -5.03 29.05 -0.36
N LYS A 150 -6.31 29.08 -0.75
CA LYS A 150 -7.02 30.34 -1.05
C LYS A 150 -7.01 31.28 0.14
N ALA A 151 -7.32 30.80 1.34
CA ALA A 151 -7.31 31.61 2.55
C ALA A 151 -5.90 32.12 2.89
N TYR A 152 -4.86 31.30 2.67
CA TYR A 152 -3.48 31.73 2.79
C TYR A 152 -3.13 32.88 1.81
N LEU A 153 -3.51 32.78 0.54
CA LEU A 153 -3.30 33.84 -0.45
C LEU A 153 -4.14 35.10 -0.17
N ALA A 154 -5.29 34.95 0.49
CA ALA A 154 -6.10 36.06 0.97
C ALA A 154 -5.56 36.74 2.25
N GLY A 155 -4.44 36.25 2.80
CA GLY A 155 -3.82 36.81 4.00
C GLY A 155 -4.57 36.50 5.30
N ASP A 156 -5.36 35.43 5.35
CA ASP A 156 -6.07 35.03 6.57
C ASP A 156 -5.06 34.69 7.71
N PRO A 157 -5.11 35.38 8.87
CA PRO A 157 -4.19 35.15 9.98
C PRO A 157 -4.23 33.73 10.57
N TYR A 158 -5.31 32.98 10.36
CA TYR A 158 -5.39 31.57 10.76
C TYR A 158 -4.49 30.68 9.90
N PHE A 159 -4.48 30.93 8.58
CA PHE A 159 -3.80 30.12 7.57
C PHE A 159 -2.40 30.63 7.19
N GLN A 160 -1.97 31.78 7.72
CA GLN A 160 -0.70 32.44 7.37
C GLN A 160 0.56 31.56 7.45
N ASP A 161 0.54 30.47 8.24
CA ASP A 161 1.66 29.55 8.42
C ASP A 161 1.38 28.12 7.94
N PHE A 162 0.32 27.90 7.16
CA PHE A 162 -0.06 26.57 6.65
C PHE A 162 0.84 26.08 5.52
N PHE A 163 1.50 27.00 4.79
CA PHE A 163 2.32 26.70 3.63
C PHE A 163 3.73 27.29 3.79
N ILE A 164 4.66 26.78 3.00
CA ILE A 164 6.09 27.10 3.14
C ILE A 164 6.47 28.06 2.02
N ASN A 165 6.50 29.36 2.33
CA ASN A 165 7.03 30.39 1.44
C ASN A 165 8.54 30.55 1.66
N VAL A 166 9.33 30.41 0.61
CA VAL A 166 10.80 30.44 0.67
C VAL A 166 11.35 31.57 -0.19
N ASP A 167 12.43 32.23 0.24
CA ASP A 167 13.16 33.12 -0.67
C ASP A 167 13.89 32.27 -1.72
N PRO A 168 13.67 32.48 -3.04
CA PRO A 168 14.35 31.72 -4.10
C PRO A 168 15.87 31.78 -4.06
N SER A 169 16.47 32.76 -3.35
CA SER A 169 17.93 32.82 -3.18
C SER A 169 18.47 31.82 -2.16
N ILE A 170 17.61 31.17 -1.37
CA ILE A 170 18.02 30.17 -0.38
C ILE A 170 18.48 28.91 -1.09
N ASP A 171 19.61 28.36 -0.64
CA ASP A 171 20.14 27.10 -1.14
C ASP A 171 19.26 25.91 -0.70
N LEU A 172 18.62 25.27 -1.68
CA LEU A 172 17.79 24.07 -1.53
C LEU A 172 18.43 22.84 -2.21
N SER A 173 19.71 22.92 -2.59
CA SER A 173 20.41 21.85 -3.33
C SER A 173 20.41 20.50 -2.63
N LYS A 174 20.38 20.48 -1.30
CA LYS A 174 20.36 19.25 -0.50
C LYS A 174 19.01 18.53 -0.47
N VAL A 175 17.93 19.18 -0.89
CA VAL A 175 16.58 18.60 -0.82
C VAL A 175 16.45 17.46 -1.82
N VAL A 176 15.97 16.31 -1.35
CA VAL A 176 15.69 15.16 -2.22
C VAL A 176 14.42 15.43 -3.02
N ARG A 177 14.52 15.35 -4.35
CA ARG A 177 13.41 15.64 -5.25
C ARG A 177 12.90 14.34 -5.89
N PRO A 178 11.60 14.01 -5.75
CA PRO A 178 11.02 12.82 -6.37
C PRO A 178 10.73 13.03 -7.87
N ARG A 179 10.61 14.29 -8.30
CA ARG A 179 10.32 14.69 -9.69
C ARG A 179 11.38 15.66 -10.20
N ALA A 180 11.51 15.78 -11.52
CA ALA A 180 12.39 16.74 -12.17
C ALA A 180 11.85 18.20 -12.17
N THR A 181 10.62 18.41 -11.71
CA THR A 181 9.95 19.72 -11.66
C THR A 181 10.56 20.66 -10.61
N PRO A 182 10.51 21.99 -10.80
CA PRO A 182 10.89 23.00 -9.81
C PRO A 182 10.31 22.73 -8.41
N LEU A 183 11.13 22.85 -7.36
CA LEU A 183 10.72 22.63 -5.97
C LEU A 183 9.87 23.79 -5.44
N LEU A 184 10.11 25.00 -5.95
CA LEU A 184 9.33 26.19 -5.62
C LEU A 184 8.47 26.59 -6.81
N SER A 185 7.23 26.93 -6.53
CA SER A 185 6.26 27.45 -7.49
C SER A 185 5.82 28.86 -7.11
N GLU A 186 5.78 29.76 -8.09
CA GLU A 186 5.33 31.14 -7.88
C GLU A 186 3.80 31.25 -7.88
N PHE A 187 3.30 31.98 -6.88
CA PHE A 187 1.91 32.40 -6.70
C PHE A 187 1.86 33.88 -6.34
N ILE A 188 0.75 34.54 -6.64
CA ILE A 188 0.51 35.95 -6.29
C ILE A 188 -0.59 35.97 -5.24
N ASP A 189 -0.34 36.60 -4.10
CA ASP A 189 -1.35 36.82 -3.07
C ASP A 189 -2.29 37.99 -3.41
N ASP A 190 -3.36 38.15 -2.63
CA ASP A 190 -4.38 39.18 -2.89
C ASP A 190 -3.84 40.63 -2.75
N GLU A 191 -2.67 40.80 -2.13
CA GLU A 191 -1.94 42.08 -2.05
C GLU A 191 -1.00 42.31 -3.25
N GLY A 192 -0.93 41.37 -4.19
CA GLY A 192 -0.07 41.43 -5.38
C GLY A 192 1.38 41.02 -5.12
N LYS A 193 1.70 40.44 -3.97
CA LYS A 193 3.05 39.99 -3.62
C LYS A 193 3.29 38.56 -4.09
N ILE A 194 4.48 38.34 -4.65
CA ILE A 194 4.93 37.02 -5.07
C ILE A 194 5.27 36.17 -3.85
N ARG A 195 4.73 34.96 -3.82
CA ARG A 195 5.01 33.89 -2.87
C ARG A 195 5.61 32.71 -3.62
N ASN A 196 6.77 32.25 -3.19
CA ASN A 196 7.43 31.07 -3.76
C ASN A 196 7.17 29.89 -2.83
N ILE A 197 6.17 29.11 -3.17
CA ILE A 197 5.63 28.06 -2.31
C ILE A 197 6.31 26.73 -2.61
N TRP A 198 6.63 25.98 -1.55
CA TRP A 198 7.18 24.63 -1.64
C TRP A 198 6.16 23.66 -2.25
N THR A 199 6.55 23.02 -3.34
CA THR A 199 5.75 22.09 -4.15
C THR A 199 6.59 20.87 -4.54
N THR A 200 6.69 19.89 -3.65
CA THR A 200 7.58 18.73 -3.77
C THR A 200 7.30 17.88 -5.02
N PHE A 201 6.01 17.77 -5.40
CA PHE A 201 5.56 16.87 -6.45
C PHE A 201 5.19 17.61 -7.74
N SER A 202 4.26 18.56 -7.65
CA SER A 202 3.81 19.39 -8.77
C SER A 202 3.35 20.75 -8.27
N LYS A 203 3.27 21.74 -9.17
CA LYS A 203 2.74 23.08 -8.83
C LYS A 203 1.35 23.03 -8.19
N ASP A 204 0.55 22.04 -8.55
CA ASP A 204 -0.81 21.88 -8.02
C ASP A 204 -0.84 21.33 -6.60
N GLN A 205 0.22 20.63 -6.18
CA GLN A 205 0.35 20.01 -4.86
C GLN A 205 1.23 20.89 -3.97
N VAL A 206 0.59 21.76 -3.18
CA VAL A 206 1.27 22.67 -2.25
C VAL A 206 1.52 21.97 -0.91
N ASP A 207 2.78 21.91 -0.48
CA ASP A 207 3.19 21.20 0.73
C ASP A 207 2.70 21.92 2.00
N LEU A 208 2.15 21.13 2.93
CA LEU A 208 1.72 21.59 4.23
C LEU A 208 2.92 21.80 5.17
N ASN A 209 2.85 22.86 5.97
CA ASN A 209 3.88 23.25 6.92
C ASN A 209 3.62 22.70 8.33
N TYR A 210 4.14 21.52 8.63
CA TYR A 210 3.97 20.89 9.95
C TYR A 210 4.72 21.55 11.10
N LYS A 211 5.55 22.57 10.84
CA LYS A 211 6.05 23.46 11.91
C LYS A 211 4.93 24.31 12.51
N SER A 212 3.78 24.45 11.83
CA SER A 212 2.56 25.01 12.40
C SER A 212 1.74 23.92 13.10
N HIS A 213 1.54 24.05 14.42
CA HIS A 213 0.61 23.20 15.17
C HIS A 213 -0.84 23.24 14.64
N ARG A 214 -1.24 24.32 13.95
CA ARG A 214 -2.58 24.45 13.36
C ARG A 214 -2.77 23.50 12.19
N VAL A 215 -1.73 23.27 11.38
CA VAL A 215 -1.74 22.25 10.32
C VAL A 215 -1.98 20.88 10.93
N LEU A 216 -1.18 20.50 11.93
CA LEU A 216 -1.36 19.22 12.66
C LEU A 216 -2.79 19.07 13.19
N ARG A 217 -3.34 20.11 13.83
CA ARG A 217 -4.71 20.10 14.34
C ARG A 217 -5.75 19.86 13.23
N ASN A 218 -5.67 20.59 12.12
CA ASN A 218 -6.67 20.46 11.04
C ASN A 218 -6.57 19.11 10.32
N VAL A 219 -5.35 18.59 10.16
CA VAL A 219 -5.13 17.25 9.61
C VAL A 219 -5.69 16.18 10.55
N LEU A 220 -5.42 16.25 11.85
CA LEU A 220 -6.02 15.32 12.82
C LEU A 220 -7.55 15.38 12.81
N ASP A 221 -8.14 16.57 12.66
CA ASP A 221 -9.60 16.71 12.52
C ASP A 221 -10.13 15.97 11.28
N ALA A 222 -9.44 16.06 10.14
CA ALA A 222 -9.79 15.31 8.94
C ALA A 222 -9.62 13.78 9.13
N LEU A 223 -8.52 13.33 9.74
CA LEU A 223 -8.29 11.91 10.01
C LEU A 223 -9.36 11.34 10.97
N PHE A 224 -9.71 12.07 12.03
CA PHE A 224 -10.80 11.68 12.91
C PHE A 224 -12.16 11.67 12.20
N TYR A 225 -12.40 12.61 11.29
CA TYR A 225 -13.61 12.62 10.49
C TYR A 225 -13.71 11.37 9.61
N TYR A 226 -12.60 10.89 9.03
CA TYR A 226 -12.60 9.63 8.28
C TYR A 226 -12.93 8.43 9.17
N ILE A 227 -12.40 8.38 10.39
CA ILE A 227 -12.69 7.33 11.37
C ILE A 227 -14.16 7.39 11.81
N GLU A 228 -14.70 8.59 12.07
CA GLU A 228 -16.13 8.81 12.34
C GLU A 228 -17.00 8.27 11.20
N LYS A 229 -16.51 8.33 9.96
CA LYS A 229 -17.17 7.81 8.74
C LYS A 229 -16.89 6.34 8.45
N GLY A 230 -16.19 5.63 9.34
CA GLY A 230 -15.99 4.18 9.27
C GLY A 230 -14.62 3.72 8.76
N ALA A 231 -13.67 4.63 8.55
CA ALA A 231 -12.28 4.23 8.25
C ALA A 231 -11.66 3.51 9.45
N THR A 232 -11.09 2.33 9.21
CA THR A 232 -10.37 1.54 10.22
C THR A 232 -8.90 1.33 9.88
N LEU A 233 -8.50 1.69 8.65
CA LEU A 233 -7.11 1.80 8.25
C LEU A 233 -6.90 3.14 7.54
N ILE A 234 -5.73 3.74 7.71
CA ILE A 234 -5.38 4.99 7.04
C ILE A 234 -3.99 4.85 6.41
N ARG A 235 -3.92 5.04 5.09
CA ARG A 235 -2.65 5.13 4.37
C ARG A 235 -2.12 6.55 4.47
N PHE A 236 -0.93 6.72 5.04
CA PHE A 236 -0.22 7.99 5.02
C PHE A 236 0.58 8.10 3.73
N ASP A 237 0.06 8.93 2.83
CA ASP A 237 0.63 9.20 1.51
C ASP A 237 1.83 10.14 1.60
N ALA A 238 2.88 9.88 0.80
CA ALA A 238 4.07 10.73 0.70
C ALA A 238 4.70 11.09 2.06
N ILE A 239 4.55 10.21 3.06
CA ILE A 239 4.77 10.55 4.46
C ILE A 239 6.23 10.91 4.76
N ALA A 240 7.16 10.38 3.98
CA ALA A 240 8.58 10.64 4.14
C ALA A 240 8.96 12.13 4.01
N PHE A 241 8.17 12.92 3.26
CA PHE A 241 8.42 14.34 2.97
C PHE A 241 7.69 15.30 3.93
N ILE A 242 6.95 14.78 4.92
CA ILE A 242 6.04 15.58 5.74
C ILE A 242 6.72 16.71 6.52
N TRP A 243 7.99 16.54 6.91
CA TRP A 243 8.77 17.54 7.64
C TRP A 243 9.89 18.16 6.80
N LYS A 244 10.02 19.48 6.88
CA LYS A 244 10.93 20.27 6.02
C LYS A 244 11.93 21.04 6.89
N GLU A 245 13.21 20.83 6.63
CA GLU A 245 14.32 21.53 7.29
C GLU A 245 15.35 21.95 6.24
N ILE A 246 15.41 23.25 5.93
CA ILE A 246 16.33 23.81 4.92
C ILE A 246 17.77 23.45 5.30
N GLY A 247 18.56 23.01 4.31
CA GLY A 247 19.92 22.51 4.53
C GLY A 247 20.01 21.02 4.85
N THR A 248 18.88 20.29 4.81
CA THR A 248 18.80 18.82 4.92
C THR A 248 18.16 18.21 3.67
N SER A 249 18.04 16.88 3.65
CA SER A 249 17.34 16.14 2.59
C SER A 249 15.83 16.37 2.55
N CYS A 250 15.23 16.84 3.66
CA CYS A 250 13.77 16.96 3.84
C CYS A 250 13.00 15.66 3.58
N VAL A 251 13.64 14.51 3.79
CA VAL A 251 13.04 13.19 3.65
C VAL A 251 13.55 12.30 4.79
N HIS A 252 12.67 11.49 5.39
CA HIS A 252 12.98 10.61 6.54
C HIS A 252 13.56 11.32 7.77
N LEU A 253 13.23 12.60 7.98
CA LEU A 253 13.77 13.34 9.11
C LEU A 253 13.28 12.74 10.44
N PRO A 254 14.05 12.84 11.55
CA PRO A 254 13.60 12.37 12.86
C PRO A 254 12.24 12.96 13.29
N GLN A 255 11.95 14.20 12.87
CA GLN A 255 10.67 14.86 13.10
C GLN A 255 9.52 14.22 12.31
N THR A 256 9.78 13.64 11.13
CA THR A 256 8.80 12.84 10.38
C THR A 256 8.35 11.65 11.23
N HIS A 257 9.29 10.86 11.74
CA HIS A 257 8.99 9.72 12.62
C HIS A 257 8.25 10.16 13.89
N GLU A 258 8.74 11.21 14.57
CA GLU A 258 8.10 11.71 15.79
C GLU A 258 6.66 12.22 15.55
N LEU A 259 6.40 12.81 14.38
CA LEU A 259 5.07 13.27 13.98
C LEU A 259 4.11 12.10 13.73
N ILE A 260 4.55 11.04 13.05
CA ILE A 260 3.73 9.84 12.81
C ILE A 260 3.42 9.15 14.14
N GLN A 261 4.41 9.04 15.02
CA GLN A 261 4.23 8.45 16.36
C GLN A 261 3.25 9.26 17.21
N LEU A 262 3.33 10.60 17.15
CA LEU A 262 2.35 11.49 17.77
C LEU A 262 0.95 11.29 17.17
N MET A 263 0.81 11.26 15.85
CA MET A 263 -0.48 11.05 15.19
C MET A 263 -1.11 9.72 15.61
N ARG A 264 -0.34 8.62 15.63
CA ARG A 264 -0.81 7.31 16.13
C ARG A 264 -1.35 7.41 17.54
N GLU A 265 -0.56 7.95 18.48
CA GLU A 265 -0.99 8.05 19.87
C GLU A 265 -2.27 8.88 20.03
N VAL A 266 -2.38 9.99 19.28
CA VAL A 266 -3.58 10.84 19.31
C VAL A 266 -4.81 10.10 18.75
N LEU A 267 -4.68 9.39 17.63
CA LEU A 267 -5.77 8.61 17.06
C LEU A 267 -6.20 7.47 18.00
N HIS A 268 -5.22 6.78 18.62
CA HIS A 268 -5.45 5.65 19.52
C HIS A 268 -6.11 6.03 20.85
N GLU A 269 -6.07 7.30 21.25
CA GLU A 269 -6.88 7.79 22.36
C GLU A 269 -8.39 7.64 22.08
N VAL A 270 -8.81 7.67 20.80
CA VAL A 270 -10.22 7.60 20.41
C VAL A 270 -10.57 6.25 19.79
N ALA A 271 -9.69 5.71 18.94
CA ALA A 271 -9.91 4.49 18.16
C ALA A 271 -8.62 3.65 18.13
N PRO A 272 -8.30 2.89 19.19
CA PRO A 272 -7.09 2.09 19.31
C PRO A 272 -6.93 0.99 18.23
N GLU A 273 -8.03 0.57 17.61
CA GLU A 273 -8.05 -0.42 16.53
C GLU A 273 -7.57 0.13 15.17
N VAL A 274 -7.47 1.46 15.02
CA VAL A 274 -7.11 2.07 13.74
C VAL A 274 -5.66 1.75 13.39
N ILE A 275 -5.48 1.21 12.18
CA ILE A 275 -4.18 0.82 11.64
C ILE A 275 -3.65 1.93 10.74
N ILE A 276 -2.45 2.43 11.04
CA ILE A 276 -1.72 3.33 10.15
C ILE A 276 -0.82 2.51 9.25
N ILE A 277 -0.88 2.82 7.95
CA ILE A 277 -0.02 2.25 6.93
C ILE A 277 0.82 3.37 6.34
N THR A 278 2.13 3.24 6.35
CA THR A 278 3.01 4.21 5.68
C THR A 278 3.33 3.76 4.28
N GLU A 279 3.23 4.68 3.32
CA GLU A 279 3.76 4.46 1.98
C GLU A 279 5.11 5.17 1.81
N THR A 280 6.15 4.37 1.60
CA THR A 280 7.49 4.86 1.29
C THR A 280 8.19 3.98 0.25
N ASN A 281 8.06 4.35 -1.02
CA ASN A 281 8.76 3.71 -2.14
C ASN A 281 10.27 4.09 -2.18
N VAL A 282 11.02 3.56 -1.22
CA VAL A 282 12.44 3.83 -0.94
C VAL A 282 13.21 2.52 -0.74
N PRO A 283 14.55 2.53 -0.66
CA PRO A 283 15.32 1.34 -0.32
C PRO A 283 14.76 0.59 0.89
N HIS A 284 14.83 -0.74 0.85
CA HIS A 284 14.11 -1.61 1.81
C HIS A 284 14.36 -1.26 3.29
N ASN A 285 15.61 -0.97 3.66
CA ASN A 285 16.00 -0.61 5.03
C ASN A 285 15.37 0.72 5.51
N GLU A 286 15.23 1.70 4.62
CA GLU A 286 14.57 2.98 4.93
C GLU A 286 13.06 2.77 5.10
N ASN A 287 12.44 1.93 4.27
CA ASN A 287 11.00 1.66 4.33
C ASN A 287 10.60 0.96 5.65
N ILE A 288 11.36 -0.05 6.10
CA ILE A 288 11.04 -0.77 7.34
C ILE A 288 11.30 0.05 8.61
N SER A 289 12.03 1.16 8.52
CA SER A 289 12.26 2.06 9.66
C SER A 289 10.97 2.66 10.22
N TYR A 290 9.92 2.76 9.40
CA TYR A 290 8.60 3.29 9.78
C TYR A 290 7.78 2.37 10.68
N PHE A 291 8.23 1.13 10.92
CA PHE A 291 7.69 0.36 12.03
C PHE A 291 8.03 0.98 13.40
N GLY A 292 9.03 1.87 13.48
CA GLY A 292 9.49 2.45 14.73
C GLY A 292 10.01 1.36 15.69
N SER A 293 9.56 1.39 16.95
CA SER A 293 9.82 0.29 17.89
C SER A 293 8.86 -0.90 17.71
N GLY A 294 7.93 -0.81 16.76
CA GLY A 294 6.76 -1.68 16.57
C GLY A 294 5.53 -1.26 17.39
N ASP A 295 5.70 -0.49 18.47
CA ASP A 295 4.60 -0.11 19.37
C ASP A 295 4.11 1.33 19.14
N ASP A 296 4.88 2.16 18.45
CA ASP A 296 4.72 3.61 18.50
C ASP A 296 4.50 4.30 17.14
N GLU A 297 4.86 3.68 16.01
CA GLU A 297 4.78 4.31 14.68
C GLU A 297 3.78 3.62 13.73
N ALA A 298 4.14 3.17 12.53
CA ALA A 298 3.20 2.48 11.65
C ALA A 298 2.99 1.03 12.10
N GLN A 299 1.74 0.56 12.13
CA GLN A 299 1.46 -0.86 12.37
C GLN A 299 1.69 -1.71 11.11
N MET A 300 1.65 -1.09 9.94
CA MET A 300 1.85 -1.79 8.69
C MET A 300 2.63 -0.94 7.69
N VAL A 301 3.52 -1.56 6.92
CA VAL A 301 4.31 -0.88 5.88
C VAL A 301 4.20 -1.65 4.57
N TYR A 302 4.14 -0.94 3.45
CA TYR A 302 4.16 -1.55 2.12
C TYR A 302 5.43 -2.35 1.88
N ASN A 303 5.32 -3.55 1.33
CA ASN A 303 6.46 -4.39 0.99
C ASN A 303 6.97 -4.12 -0.44
N PHE A 304 7.48 -2.91 -0.66
CA PHE A 304 7.81 -2.39 -2.00
C PHE A 304 8.91 -3.15 -2.77
N ALA A 305 9.77 -3.91 -2.09
CA ALA A 305 10.77 -4.74 -2.76
C ALA A 305 10.17 -6.02 -3.36
N LEU A 306 8.99 -6.47 -2.88
CA LEU A 306 8.37 -7.72 -3.30
C LEU A 306 7.94 -7.71 -4.78
N PRO A 307 7.19 -6.71 -5.31
CA PRO A 307 6.78 -6.70 -6.71
C PRO A 307 7.90 -6.86 -7.75
N PRO A 308 8.97 -6.04 -7.73
CA PRO A 308 10.05 -6.16 -8.71
C PRO A 308 10.87 -7.45 -8.54
N LEU A 309 11.02 -7.97 -7.31
CA LEU A 309 11.73 -9.24 -7.09
C LEU A 309 10.95 -10.45 -7.61
N LEU A 310 9.63 -10.46 -7.43
CA LEU A 310 8.76 -11.49 -8.03
C LEU A 310 8.81 -11.44 -9.56
N LEU A 311 8.77 -10.23 -10.14
CA LEU A 311 8.91 -10.01 -11.58
C LEU A 311 10.26 -10.54 -12.08
N HIS A 312 11.35 -10.13 -11.43
CA HIS A 312 12.70 -10.59 -11.74
C HIS A 312 12.82 -12.11 -11.69
N SER A 313 12.23 -12.74 -10.68
CA SER A 313 12.30 -14.19 -10.51
C SER A 313 11.55 -14.97 -11.57
N ILE A 314 10.41 -14.47 -12.04
CA ILE A 314 9.68 -15.10 -13.15
C ILE A 314 10.44 -14.94 -14.48
N LEU A 315 10.93 -13.74 -14.78
CA LEU A 315 11.59 -13.48 -16.05
C LEU A 315 12.91 -14.26 -16.20
N ASN A 316 13.61 -14.49 -15.09
CA ASN A 316 14.87 -15.24 -15.07
C ASN A 316 14.71 -16.72 -14.69
N SER A 317 13.50 -17.18 -14.35
CA SER A 317 13.28 -18.50 -13.72
C SER A 317 14.20 -18.75 -12.52
N ASN A 318 14.53 -17.70 -11.74
CA ASN A 318 15.49 -17.75 -10.65
C ASN A 318 15.05 -16.91 -9.44
N THR A 319 14.86 -17.57 -8.32
CA THR A 319 14.39 -17.03 -7.04
C THR A 319 15.51 -16.66 -6.07
N THR A 320 16.79 -16.89 -6.41
CA THR A 320 17.91 -16.70 -5.47
C THR A 320 17.92 -15.32 -4.79
N LYS A 321 17.71 -14.25 -5.57
CA LYS A 321 17.66 -12.86 -5.05
C LYS A 321 16.42 -12.64 -4.16
N LEU A 322 15.25 -13.13 -4.60
CA LEU A 322 14.00 -13.09 -3.83
C LEU A 322 14.13 -13.85 -2.50
N THR A 323 14.65 -15.08 -2.53
CA THR A 323 14.89 -15.94 -1.37
C THR A 323 15.88 -15.32 -0.40
N LYS A 324 17.02 -14.81 -0.88
CA LYS A 324 17.99 -14.09 -0.04
C LYS A 324 17.38 -12.87 0.62
N TRP A 325 16.66 -12.05 -0.12
CA TRP A 325 16.01 -10.85 0.43
C TRP A 325 14.93 -11.22 1.45
N ALA A 326 14.06 -12.19 1.13
CA ALA A 326 12.97 -12.61 2.01
C ALA A 326 13.49 -13.15 3.35
N LYS A 327 14.65 -13.82 3.37
CA LYS A 327 15.34 -14.24 4.60
C LYS A 327 15.78 -13.09 5.51
N THR A 328 15.88 -11.86 4.99
CA THR A 328 16.24 -10.67 5.78
C THR A 328 15.03 -9.99 6.43
N LEU A 329 13.81 -10.39 6.04
CA LEU A 329 12.59 -9.82 6.59
C LEU A 329 12.50 -10.13 8.09
N THR A 330 12.48 -9.06 8.88
CA THR A 330 12.34 -9.11 10.32
C THR A 330 11.31 -8.07 10.74
N LEU A 331 10.56 -8.38 11.80
CA LEU A 331 9.60 -7.47 12.41
C LEU A 331 10.08 -7.13 13.82
N PRO A 332 9.94 -5.87 14.28
CA PRO A 332 10.30 -5.50 15.65
C PRO A 332 9.56 -6.32 16.73
N ASN A 333 8.30 -6.70 16.47
CA ASN A 333 7.46 -7.50 17.36
C ASN A 333 6.26 -8.11 16.60
N ASP A 334 5.35 -8.77 17.31
CA ASP A 334 4.15 -9.48 16.80
C ASP A 334 2.90 -8.58 16.65
N LYS A 335 3.07 -7.26 16.66
CA LYS A 335 1.98 -6.27 16.52
C LYS A 335 2.04 -5.47 15.23
N VAL A 336 3.11 -5.64 14.47
CA VAL A 336 3.30 -4.99 13.17
C VAL A 336 3.46 -6.04 12.09
N CYS A 337 3.10 -5.70 10.86
CA CYS A 337 3.22 -6.63 9.74
C CYS A 337 3.47 -5.92 8.41
N PHE A 338 3.95 -6.67 7.42
CA PHE A 338 4.06 -6.15 6.05
C PHE A 338 2.70 -6.11 5.36
N PHE A 339 2.54 -5.15 4.46
CA PHE A 339 1.49 -5.13 3.44
C PHE A 339 2.06 -5.63 2.11
N ASN A 340 1.74 -6.88 1.77
CA ASN A 340 2.33 -7.59 0.64
C ASN A 340 1.46 -7.41 -0.60
N PHE A 341 2.05 -7.01 -1.73
CA PHE A 341 1.31 -6.75 -2.97
C PHE A 341 2.20 -7.05 -4.19
N THR A 342 1.59 -7.15 -5.38
CA THR A 342 2.33 -7.24 -6.66
C THR A 342 2.18 -6.00 -7.52
N ALA A 343 1.12 -5.23 -7.34
CA ALA A 343 0.81 -4.07 -8.16
C ALA A 343 0.02 -3.05 -7.35
N SER A 344 0.10 -1.79 -7.76
CA SER A 344 -0.65 -0.71 -7.15
C SER A 344 -1.17 0.25 -8.23
N HIS A 345 -1.76 1.35 -7.80
CA HIS A 345 -2.11 2.45 -8.70
C HIS A 345 -0.87 3.14 -9.27
N ASP A 346 0.25 3.09 -8.55
CA ASP A 346 1.56 3.37 -9.13
C ASP A 346 2.10 2.14 -9.84
N GLY A 347 3.05 2.34 -10.74
CA GLY A 347 3.78 1.24 -11.36
C GLY A 347 4.69 0.48 -10.37
N ILE A 348 5.49 -0.43 -10.91
CA ILE A 348 6.45 -1.22 -10.13
C ILE A 348 7.64 -0.31 -9.79
N GLY A 349 7.77 0.04 -8.50
CA GLY A 349 8.88 0.87 -8.03
C GLY A 349 10.23 0.16 -8.13
N MET A 350 11.24 0.85 -8.66
CA MET A 350 12.59 0.29 -8.85
C MET A 350 13.60 0.71 -7.77
N ARG A 351 13.30 1.77 -7.00
CA ARG A 351 14.13 2.15 -5.84
C ARG A 351 14.26 1.08 -4.75
N PRO A 352 13.22 0.31 -4.40
CA PRO A 352 13.26 -0.66 -3.30
C PRO A 352 14.26 -1.80 -3.51
N VAL A 353 14.62 -2.08 -4.77
CA VAL A 353 15.58 -3.15 -5.13
C VAL A 353 17.01 -2.67 -5.32
N LYS A 354 17.28 -1.36 -5.16
CA LYS A 354 18.66 -0.85 -5.13
C LYS A 354 19.41 -1.50 -3.97
N GLY A 355 20.56 -2.11 -4.27
CA GLY A 355 21.35 -2.89 -3.31
C GLY A 355 20.91 -4.35 -3.14
N ILE A 356 19.87 -4.80 -3.87
CA ILE A 356 19.45 -6.21 -3.95
C ILE A 356 19.73 -6.76 -5.35
N LEU A 357 19.29 -6.03 -6.38
CA LEU A 357 19.58 -6.32 -7.78
C LEU A 357 20.76 -5.47 -8.26
N GLU A 358 21.55 -6.03 -9.16
CA GLU A 358 22.60 -5.30 -9.88
C GLU A 358 21.97 -4.37 -10.94
N ASP A 359 22.72 -3.36 -11.39
CA ASP A 359 22.21 -2.39 -12.37
C ASP A 359 21.85 -3.07 -13.71
N GLU A 360 22.60 -4.08 -14.14
CA GLU A 360 22.28 -4.86 -15.35
C GLU A 360 20.98 -5.65 -15.21
N GLU A 361 20.69 -6.18 -14.01
CA GLU A 361 19.42 -6.87 -13.71
C GLU A 361 18.25 -5.88 -13.75
N ILE A 362 18.44 -4.66 -13.24
CA ILE A 362 17.44 -3.58 -13.31
C ILE A 362 17.18 -3.17 -14.77
N GLN A 363 18.23 -2.99 -15.58
CA GLN A 363 18.08 -2.63 -17.00
C GLN A 363 17.44 -3.75 -17.80
N TYR A 364 17.68 -5.01 -17.45
CA TYR A 364 16.97 -6.14 -18.04
C TYR A 364 15.46 -6.03 -17.80
N LEU A 365 15.03 -5.75 -16.56
CA LEU A 365 13.60 -5.55 -16.25
C LEU A 365 12.97 -4.40 -17.04
N VAL A 366 13.67 -3.26 -17.10
CA VAL A 366 13.25 -2.08 -17.88
C VAL A 366 13.00 -2.47 -19.32
N LYS A 367 14.01 -3.06 -19.97
CA LYS A 367 13.94 -3.44 -21.38
C LYS A 367 12.85 -4.46 -21.65
N THR A 368 12.72 -5.49 -20.81
CA THR A 368 11.67 -6.51 -20.98
C THR A 368 10.28 -5.91 -20.82
N VAL A 369 10.06 -5.02 -19.85
CA VAL A 369 8.77 -4.35 -19.71
C VAL A 369 8.45 -3.47 -20.92
N GLU A 370 9.43 -2.72 -21.46
CA GLU A 370 9.24 -1.95 -22.70
C GLU A 370 8.91 -2.85 -23.90
N GLU A 371 9.59 -3.99 -24.04
CA GLU A 371 9.31 -5.01 -25.08
C GLU A 371 7.91 -5.62 -24.93
N HIS A 372 7.38 -5.68 -23.71
CA HIS A 372 6.00 -6.11 -23.41
C HIS A 372 4.97 -4.97 -23.57
N GLY A 373 5.41 -3.77 -23.99
CA GLY A 373 4.55 -2.60 -24.19
C GLY A 373 4.32 -1.75 -22.94
N GLY A 374 5.04 -2.01 -21.85
CA GLY A 374 5.07 -1.11 -20.70
C GLY A 374 5.85 0.18 -20.99
N LEU A 375 5.80 1.11 -20.04
CA LEU A 375 6.47 2.41 -20.11
C LEU A 375 7.29 2.66 -18.85
N VAL A 376 8.38 3.41 -18.94
CA VAL A 376 9.26 3.66 -17.79
C VAL A 376 9.26 5.13 -17.43
N SER A 377 9.16 5.42 -16.13
CA SER A 377 9.40 6.75 -15.58
C SER A 377 10.80 6.80 -15.01
N TYR A 378 11.53 7.87 -15.31
CA TYR A 378 12.90 8.08 -14.87
C TYR A 378 12.97 9.22 -13.85
N ARG A 379 13.99 9.17 -13.00
CA ARG A 379 14.35 10.24 -12.08
C ARG A 379 15.72 10.78 -12.47
N ALA A 380 15.83 12.11 -12.53
CA ALA A 380 17.10 12.79 -12.71
C ALA A 380 17.93 12.74 -11.41
N GLU A 381 19.20 12.38 -11.54
CA GLU A 381 20.20 12.40 -10.47
C GLU A 381 20.97 13.73 -10.47
N GLU A 382 21.74 14.00 -9.40
CA GLU A 382 22.50 15.26 -9.25
C GLU A 382 23.57 15.46 -10.34
N ASP A 383 24.10 14.37 -10.88
CA ASP A 383 25.09 14.39 -11.97
C ASP A 383 24.47 14.53 -13.37
N GLY A 384 23.13 14.64 -13.45
CA GLY A 384 22.37 14.73 -14.69
C GLY A 384 22.10 13.38 -15.36
N SER A 385 22.51 12.26 -14.78
CA SER A 385 22.09 10.94 -15.22
C SER A 385 20.63 10.66 -14.86
N GLU A 386 20.03 9.67 -15.51
CA GLU A 386 18.66 9.24 -15.23
C GLU A 386 18.66 7.79 -14.72
N THR A 387 17.94 7.54 -13.62
CA THR A 387 17.72 6.18 -13.12
C THR A 387 16.26 5.77 -13.26
N PRO A 388 15.97 4.50 -13.63
CA PRO A 388 14.61 3.99 -13.65
C PRO A 388 13.97 4.15 -12.27
N TYR A 389 12.82 4.81 -12.22
CA TYR A 389 12.07 5.05 -10.99
C TYR A 389 10.89 4.08 -10.86
N GLU A 390 10.13 3.91 -11.94
CA GLU A 390 8.87 3.17 -11.92
C GLU A 390 8.58 2.53 -13.29
N LEU A 391 8.24 1.23 -13.28
CA LEU A 391 7.78 0.50 -14.47
C LEU A 391 6.24 0.57 -14.53
N ASN A 392 5.72 1.28 -15.51
CA ASN A 392 4.29 1.48 -15.73
C ASN A 392 3.77 0.39 -16.66
N CYS A 393 3.06 -0.59 -16.11
CA CYS A 393 2.47 -1.70 -16.85
C CYS A 393 1.41 -2.39 -16.00
N SER A 394 0.52 -3.15 -16.65
CA SER A 394 -0.24 -4.19 -15.98
C SER A 394 0.73 -5.29 -15.54
N TYR A 395 0.54 -5.82 -14.32
CA TYR A 395 1.49 -6.79 -13.77
C TYR A 395 1.52 -8.10 -14.59
N ILE A 396 0.38 -8.51 -15.16
CA ILE A 396 0.31 -9.69 -16.01
C ILE A 396 1.13 -9.54 -17.30
N ASP A 397 1.14 -8.34 -17.89
CA ASP A 397 1.96 -8.04 -19.07
C ASP A 397 3.43 -7.83 -18.71
N ALA A 398 3.74 -7.38 -17.49
CA ALA A 398 5.12 -7.35 -17.00
C ALA A 398 5.73 -8.77 -16.99
N LEU A 399 4.96 -9.76 -16.50
CA LEU A 399 5.41 -11.14 -16.34
C LEU A 399 5.51 -11.93 -17.66
N THR A 400 4.70 -11.56 -18.65
CA THR A 400 4.51 -12.34 -19.87
C THR A 400 4.22 -11.42 -21.04
N ASN A 401 4.93 -11.62 -22.16
CA ASN A 401 4.67 -10.81 -23.34
C ASN A 401 3.20 -10.99 -23.79
N PRO A 402 2.46 -9.92 -24.11
CA PRO A 402 1.05 -10.03 -24.51
C PRO A 402 0.80 -10.93 -25.74
N ASN A 403 1.82 -11.17 -26.56
CA ASN A 403 1.74 -12.06 -27.73
C ASN A 403 1.98 -13.55 -27.39
N GLU A 404 2.37 -13.88 -26.16
CA GLU A 404 2.50 -15.26 -25.70
C GLU A 404 1.14 -15.85 -25.32
N ASP A 405 1.14 -17.17 -25.09
CA ASP A 405 -0.05 -17.92 -24.76
C ASP A 405 -0.71 -17.46 -23.45
N GLN A 406 -2.03 -17.30 -23.48
CA GLN A 406 -2.82 -16.81 -22.35
C GLN A 406 -2.68 -17.71 -21.11
N TYR A 407 -2.57 -19.02 -21.30
CA TYR A 407 -2.44 -19.96 -20.19
C TYR A 407 -1.09 -19.80 -19.49
N LEU A 408 -0.01 -19.48 -20.22
CA LEU A 408 1.26 -19.08 -19.62
C LEU A 408 1.15 -17.78 -18.81
N SER A 409 0.46 -16.74 -19.33
CA SER A 409 0.22 -15.50 -18.59
C SER A 409 -0.50 -15.77 -17.26
N ILE A 410 -1.55 -16.60 -17.30
CA ILE A 410 -2.34 -16.97 -16.11
C ILE A 410 -1.47 -17.72 -15.11
N LYS A 411 -0.67 -18.69 -15.54
CA LYS A 411 0.23 -19.46 -14.66
C LYS A 411 1.24 -18.56 -13.92
N ARG A 412 1.96 -17.71 -14.66
CA ARG A 412 2.95 -16.78 -14.08
C ARG A 412 2.30 -15.76 -13.14
N MET A 413 1.11 -15.27 -13.50
CA MET A 413 0.34 -14.39 -12.64
C MET A 413 -0.07 -15.11 -11.35
N LEU A 414 -0.68 -16.30 -11.44
CA LEU A 414 -1.16 -17.03 -10.26
C LEU A 414 -0.03 -17.44 -9.32
N VAL A 415 1.14 -17.85 -9.81
CA VAL A 415 2.25 -18.24 -8.94
C VAL A 415 2.81 -17.04 -8.14
N THR A 416 2.89 -15.86 -8.77
CA THR A 416 3.30 -14.64 -8.06
C THR A 416 2.23 -14.16 -7.07
N GLN A 417 0.95 -14.22 -7.44
CA GLN A 417 -0.16 -13.91 -6.53
C GLN A 417 -0.21 -14.89 -5.34
N ALA A 418 0.01 -16.18 -5.58
CA ALA A 418 0.06 -17.19 -4.53
C ALA A 418 1.25 -16.96 -3.58
N ALA A 419 2.42 -16.59 -4.11
CA ALA A 419 3.55 -16.21 -3.29
C ALA A 419 3.21 -15.01 -2.37
N VAL A 420 2.57 -13.96 -2.90
CA VAL A 420 2.08 -12.83 -2.08
C VAL A 420 1.06 -13.27 -1.02
N LEU A 421 0.15 -14.17 -1.36
CA LEU A 421 -0.80 -14.76 -0.42
C LEU A 421 -0.13 -15.70 0.60
N ALA A 422 1.12 -16.12 0.41
CA ALA A 422 1.86 -16.94 1.36
C ALA A 422 2.88 -16.13 2.17
N MET A 423 3.21 -14.90 1.76
CA MET A 423 4.14 -14.05 2.49
C MET A 423 3.57 -13.65 3.87
N PRO A 424 4.43 -13.59 4.92
CA PRO A 424 4.02 -13.11 6.24
C PRO A 424 3.54 -11.66 6.14
N GLY A 425 2.31 -11.42 6.58
CA GLY A 425 1.64 -10.12 6.50
C GLY A 425 0.26 -10.17 5.86
N VAL A 426 -0.26 -8.98 5.53
CA VAL A 426 -1.58 -8.79 4.93
C VAL A 426 -1.44 -8.60 3.41
N PRO A 427 -2.14 -9.39 2.58
CA PRO A 427 -2.17 -9.19 1.14
C PRO A 427 -3.00 -7.99 0.72
N GLY A 428 -2.41 -7.14 -0.10
CA GLY A 428 -3.04 -6.11 -0.91
C GLY A 428 -3.23 -6.60 -2.34
N ILE A 429 -4.48 -6.65 -2.78
CA ILE A 429 -4.86 -7.10 -4.12
C ILE A 429 -5.29 -5.90 -4.93
N TYR A 430 -4.54 -5.55 -5.97
CA TYR A 430 -4.95 -4.49 -6.88
C TYR A 430 -6.08 -4.97 -7.80
N PHE A 431 -7.09 -4.14 -8.01
CA PHE A 431 -8.27 -4.50 -8.81
C PHE A 431 -7.91 -5.11 -10.17
N HIS A 432 -6.96 -4.51 -10.87
CA HIS A 432 -6.50 -4.99 -12.18
C HIS A 432 -5.82 -6.37 -12.12
N SER A 433 -5.15 -6.70 -11.01
CA SER A 433 -4.59 -8.04 -10.78
C SER A 433 -5.68 -9.08 -10.50
N LEU A 434 -6.80 -8.67 -9.90
CA LEU A 434 -7.95 -9.53 -9.61
C LEU A 434 -8.70 -9.93 -10.89
N VAL A 435 -8.88 -9.00 -11.83
CA VAL A 435 -9.62 -9.25 -13.08
C VAL A 435 -8.72 -9.52 -14.30
N GLY A 436 -7.40 -9.59 -14.11
CA GLY A 436 -6.46 -9.94 -15.19
C GLY A 436 -6.36 -8.89 -16.30
N SER A 437 -6.42 -7.61 -15.96
CA SER A 437 -6.36 -6.50 -16.93
C SER A 437 -5.02 -6.44 -17.67
N ARG A 438 -5.08 -5.97 -18.93
CA ARG A 438 -3.92 -5.73 -19.80
C ARG A 438 -3.53 -4.25 -19.80
N ASN A 439 -2.42 -3.91 -20.45
CA ASN A 439 -1.94 -2.54 -20.65
C ASN A 439 -2.97 -1.67 -21.38
N TYR A 440 -3.40 -0.59 -20.73
CA TYR A 440 -4.37 0.38 -21.25
C TYR A 440 -3.71 1.50 -22.05
N HIS A 441 -3.17 1.13 -23.21
CA HIS A 441 -2.44 2.06 -24.08
C HIS A 441 -3.27 3.26 -24.54
N ASP A 442 -4.58 3.06 -24.78
CA ASP A 442 -5.43 4.15 -25.21
C ASP A 442 -5.57 5.20 -24.10
N GLY A 443 -5.66 4.80 -22.83
CA GLY A 443 -5.63 5.73 -21.71
C GLY A 443 -4.37 6.59 -21.68
N VAL A 444 -3.21 5.99 -21.90
CA VAL A 444 -1.94 6.74 -21.98
C VAL A 444 -1.98 7.75 -23.12
N LYS A 445 -2.45 7.37 -24.32
CA LYS A 445 -2.54 8.29 -25.47
C LYS A 445 -3.45 9.49 -25.17
N HIS A 446 -4.56 9.28 -24.47
CA HIS A 446 -5.51 10.35 -24.15
C HIS A 446 -5.01 11.28 -23.04
N THR A 447 -4.33 10.73 -22.03
CA THR A 447 -3.91 11.49 -20.84
C THR A 447 -2.50 12.07 -20.95
N GLY A 448 -1.63 11.47 -21.75
CA GLY A 448 -0.20 11.76 -21.78
C GLY A 448 0.56 11.30 -20.53
N VAL A 449 -0.08 10.53 -19.65
CA VAL A 449 0.49 10.08 -18.37
C VAL A 449 0.75 8.58 -18.42
N ASN A 450 2.00 8.16 -18.18
CA ASN A 450 2.41 6.75 -18.27
C ASN A 450 1.62 5.84 -17.33
N ARG A 451 1.35 6.30 -16.10
CA ARG A 451 0.60 5.52 -15.08
C ARG A 451 -0.83 5.17 -15.50
N THR A 452 -1.42 5.88 -16.45
CA THR A 452 -2.76 5.54 -16.94
C THR A 452 -2.82 4.13 -17.53
N ILE A 453 -1.68 3.56 -17.95
CA ILE A 453 -1.58 2.22 -18.54
C ILE A 453 -2.11 1.10 -17.64
N ASN A 454 -2.11 1.26 -16.32
CA ASN A 454 -2.62 0.27 -15.36
C ASN A 454 -3.76 0.83 -14.49
N ARG A 455 -4.55 1.77 -15.03
CA ARG A 455 -5.66 2.47 -14.36
C ARG A 455 -6.96 2.50 -15.18
N GLU A 456 -7.16 1.54 -16.08
CA GLU A 456 -8.36 1.47 -16.92
C GLU A 456 -9.65 1.45 -16.08
N LYS A 457 -10.63 2.26 -16.43
CA LYS A 457 -11.95 2.29 -15.76
C LYS A 457 -12.93 1.45 -16.57
N TYR A 458 -13.69 0.58 -15.90
CA TYR A 458 -14.61 -0.34 -16.56
C TYR A 458 -16.05 0.13 -16.50
N ASN A 459 -16.76 -0.02 -17.63
CA ASN A 459 -18.21 -0.12 -17.58
C ASN A 459 -18.59 -1.46 -16.94
N ILE A 460 -19.43 -1.44 -15.90
CA ILE A 460 -19.74 -2.63 -15.12
C ILE A 460 -20.40 -3.74 -15.96
N ASP A 461 -21.31 -3.38 -16.89
CA ASP A 461 -22.03 -4.38 -17.68
C ASP A 461 -21.07 -5.12 -18.64
N TRP A 462 -20.05 -4.43 -19.15
CA TRP A 462 -18.97 -5.07 -19.93
C TRP A 462 -18.12 -6.00 -19.07
N LEU A 463 -17.71 -5.55 -17.87
CA LEU A 463 -16.88 -6.36 -16.98
C LEU A 463 -17.61 -7.63 -16.52
N GLU A 464 -18.91 -7.52 -16.18
CA GLU A 464 -19.73 -8.68 -15.84
C GLU A 464 -19.83 -9.70 -16.98
N ASN A 465 -19.90 -9.23 -18.23
CA ASN A 465 -19.84 -10.10 -19.40
C ASN A 465 -18.50 -10.85 -19.50
N GLU A 466 -17.38 -10.15 -19.30
CA GLU A 466 -16.04 -10.77 -19.30
C GLU A 466 -15.86 -11.77 -18.15
N LEU A 467 -16.39 -11.46 -16.96
CA LEU A 467 -16.32 -12.30 -15.76
C LEU A 467 -17.33 -13.45 -15.74
N SER A 468 -18.24 -13.53 -16.71
CA SER A 468 -19.19 -14.64 -16.86
C SER A 468 -18.91 -15.51 -18.10
N THR A 469 -18.18 -14.98 -19.08
CA THR A 469 -17.85 -15.70 -20.32
C THR A 469 -16.70 -16.68 -20.11
N GLN A 470 -16.94 -17.98 -20.34
CA GLN A 470 -15.91 -19.02 -20.21
C GLN A 470 -14.80 -18.84 -21.25
N GLY A 471 -13.55 -19.07 -20.83
CA GLY A 471 -12.37 -18.97 -21.69
C GLY A 471 -11.76 -17.57 -21.78
N THR A 472 -12.44 -16.52 -21.31
CA THR A 472 -11.82 -15.19 -21.20
C THR A 472 -10.70 -15.22 -20.16
N LEU A 473 -9.71 -14.35 -20.36
CA LEU A 473 -8.65 -14.12 -19.39
C LEU A 473 -9.23 -13.68 -18.04
N ALA A 474 -10.16 -12.72 -18.08
CA ALA A 474 -10.77 -12.14 -16.89
C ALA A 474 -11.50 -13.20 -16.05
N LYS A 475 -12.34 -14.04 -16.68
CA LYS A 475 -13.03 -15.13 -15.97
C LYS A 475 -12.05 -16.08 -15.29
N THR A 476 -11.04 -16.52 -16.04
CA THR A 476 -10.10 -17.54 -15.57
C THR A 476 -9.24 -17.00 -14.43
N MET A 477 -8.73 -15.76 -14.56
CA MET A 477 -7.97 -15.09 -13.51
C MET A 477 -8.80 -14.86 -12.26
N PHE A 478 -10.01 -14.31 -12.41
CA PHE A 478 -10.89 -13.97 -11.31
C PHE A 478 -11.26 -15.18 -10.46
N ASP A 479 -11.72 -16.27 -11.10
CA ASP A 479 -12.11 -17.49 -10.39
C ASP A 479 -10.91 -18.18 -9.73
N SER A 480 -9.79 -18.29 -10.46
CA SER A 480 -8.59 -18.97 -9.95
C SER A 480 -8.00 -18.21 -8.77
N TYR A 481 -7.96 -16.88 -8.85
CA TYR A 481 -7.41 -16.08 -7.77
C TYR A 481 -8.35 -16.04 -6.55
N LYS A 482 -9.66 -15.86 -6.76
CA LYS A 482 -10.66 -15.99 -5.67
C LYS A 482 -10.57 -17.33 -4.95
N ARG A 483 -10.32 -18.43 -5.69
CA ARG A 483 -10.11 -19.75 -5.11
C ARG A 483 -8.88 -19.78 -4.19
N LEU A 484 -7.73 -19.26 -4.64
CA LEU A 484 -6.52 -19.18 -3.81
C LEU A 484 -6.75 -18.36 -2.54
N ILE A 485 -7.43 -17.21 -2.66
CA ILE A 485 -7.76 -16.36 -1.51
C ILE A 485 -8.66 -17.11 -0.53
N SER A 486 -9.71 -17.77 -1.03
CA SER A 486 -10.66 -18.54 -0.20
C SER A 486 -9.97 -19.65 0.59
N ILE A 487 -8.99 -20.31 -0.01
CA ILE A 487 -8.17 -21.32 0.67
C ILE A 487 -7.28 -20.66 1.73
N ARG A 488 -6.57 -19.57 1.39
CA ARG A 488 -5.72 -18.83 2.34
C ARG A 488 -6.50 -18.42 3.59
N ILE A 489 -7.64 -17.76 3.44
CA ILE A 489 -8.40 -17.21 4.59
C ILE A 489 -8.96 -18.29 5.52
N SER A 490 -9.00 -19.55 5.06
CA SER A 490 -9.45 -20.70 5.84
C SER A 490 -8.33 -21.33 6.67
N GLU A 491 -7.09 -20.88 6.53
CA GLU A 491 -5.91 -21.54 7.09
C GLU A 491 -5.14 -20.61 8.04
N GLU A 492 -5.20 -20.91 9.34
CA GLU A 492 -4.59 -20.08 10.40
C GLU A 492 -3.07 -19.96 10.29
N ALA A 493 -2.39 -20.88 9.61
CA ALA A 493 -0.95 -20.79 9.38
C ALA A 493 -0.55 -19.54 8.58
N PHE A 494 -1.46 -18.95 7.78
CA PHE A 494 -1.23 -17.68 7.07
C PHE A 494 -1.53 -16.43 7.90
N ASN A 495 -1.66 -16.56 9.23
CA ASN A 495 -1.86 -15.40 10.09
C ASN A 495 -0.69 -14.40 9.92
N PRO A 496 -0.95 -13.09 9.75
CA PRO A 496 0.09 -12.06 9.57
C PRO A 496 1.16 -12.02 10.67
N PHE A 497 0.83 -12.51 11.87
CA PHE A 497 1.71 -12.52 13.05
C PHE A 497 2.21 -13.93 13.40
N GLY A 498 2.08 -14.89 12.47
CA GLY A 498 2.63 -16.24 12.60
C GLY A 498 4.16 -16.27 12.53
N GLU A 499 4.74 -17.42 12.91
CA GLU A 499 6.15 -17.71 12.67
C GLU A 499 6.33 -18.18 11.22
N PHE A 500 7.40 -17.74 10.57
CA PHE A 500 7.75 -18.18 9.23
C PHE A 500 9.26 -18.38 9.07
N GLU A 501 9.63 -19.25 8.14
CA GLU A 501 11.00 -19.48 7.68
C GLU A 501 11.02 -19.56 6.15
N ILE A 502 11.96 -18.87 5.53
CA ILE A 502 12.19 -18.96 4.09
C ILE A 502 13.20 -20.08 3.81
N LEU A 503 12.76 -21.13 3.13
CA LEU A 503 13.57 -22.29 2.80
C LEU A 503 14.23 -22.11 1.43
N ASP A 504 15.52 -22.43 1.34
CA ASP A 504 16.36 -22.24 0.17
C ASP A 504 16.76 -23.62 -0.34
N LEU A 505 15.90 -24.18 -1.19
CA LEU A 505 15.91 -25.59 -1.55
C LEU A 505 16.31 -25.82 -3.02
N ASP A 506 16.00 -24.88 -3.92
CA ASP A 506 16.33 -24.90 -5.34
C ASP A 506 16.22 -23.46 -5.88
N ASP A 507 17.06 -23.08 -6.83
CA ASP A 507 17.08 -21.71 -7.35
C ASP A 507 15.83 -21.36 -8.16
N ARG A 508 15.03 -22.33 -8.59
CA ARG A 508 13.75 -22.14 -9.28
C ARG A 508 12.55 -22.09 -8.34
N LEU A 509 12.72 -22.39 -7.05
CA LEU A 509 11.62 -22.50 -6.08
C LEU A 509 11.65 -21.39 -5.04
N PHE A 510 10.48 -20.79 -4.79
CA PHE A 510 10.28 -19.92 -3.63
C PHE A 510 9.43 -20.64 -2.58
N VAL A 511 10.05 -20.93 -1.42
CA VAL A 511 9.48 -21.80 -0.39
C VAL A 511 9.39 -21.11 0.97
N ILE A 512 8.20 -21.15 1.56
CA ILE A 512 7.89 -20.55 2.87
C ILE A 512 7.33 -21.64 3.78
N ASP A 513 7.99 -21.96 4.89
CA ASP A 513 7.43 -22.76 5.99
C ASP A 513 6.83 -21.80 7.01
N GLN A 514 5.55 -21.92 7.31
CA GLN A 514 4.86 -21.01 8.23
C GLN A 514 3.87 -21.72 9.13
N SER A 515 3.71 -21.16 10.33
CA SER A 515 2.86 -21.70 11.38
C SER A 515 2.29 -20.61 12.28
N CYS A 516 1.16 -20.91 12.93
CA CYS A 516 0.54 -20.00 13.89
C CYS A 516 -0.03 -20.74 15.10
N CYS A 517 -0.54 -19.98 16.09
CA CYS A 517 -1.38 -20.44 17.18
C CYS A 517 -0.77 -21.62 17.97
N GLY A 518 0.40 -21.42 18.59
CA GLY A 518 1.01 -22.45 19.45
C GLY A 518 1.63 -23.64 18.70
N LYS A 519 1.88 -23.49 17.38
CA LYS A 519 2.53 -24.47 16.50
C LYS A 519 1.67 -25.71 16.17
N GLU A 520 0.35 -25.62 16.20
CA GLU A 520 -0.50 -26.77 15.87
C GLU A 520 -0.71 -26.96 14.36
N ASN A 521 -0.77 -25.87 13.60
CA ASN A 521 -1.03 -25.86 12.16
C ASN A 521 0.17 -25.28 11.40
N ARG A 522 0.72 -26.05 10.45
CA ARG A 522 1.83 -25.66 9.56
C ARG A 522 1.39 -25.70 8.10
N ILE A 523 1.87 -24.76 7.30
CA ILE A 523 1.81 -24.80 5.85
C ILE A 523 3.22 -24.57 5.28
N VAL A 524 3.65 -25.47 4.40
CA VAL A 524 4.83 -25.28 3.55
C VAL A 524 4.33 -24.86 2.17
N ALA A 525 4.48 -23.59 1.85
CA ALA A 525 4.06 -23.02 0.58
C ALA A 525 5.21 -23.09 -0.43
N VAL A 526 5.08 -23.96 -1.44
CA VAL A 526 6.09 -24.21 -2.48
C VAL A 526 5.60 -23.64 -3.80
N HIS A 527 6.40 -22.76 -4.41
CA HIS A 527 6.06 -22.09 -5.66
C HIS A 527 7.18 -22.31 -6.68
N ASN A 528 6.86 -22.92 -7.83
CA ASN A 528 7.81 -23.07 -8.93
C ASN A 528 7.80 -21.82 -9.81
N PHE A 529 8.90 -21.08 -9.89
CA PHE A 529 9.02 -19.86 -10.70
C PHE A 529 9.59 -20.11 -12.11
N SER A 530 9.79 -21.37 -12.48
CA SER A 530 10.38 -21.77 -13.76
C SER A 530 9.37 -22.43 -14.71
N ASN A 531 9.77 -22.48 -15.99
CA ASN A 531 9.11 -23.28 -17.02
C ASN A 531 9.53 -24.77 -17.01
N GLU A 532 10.29 -25.19 -16.00
CA GLU A 532 10.80 -26.56 -15.87
C GLU A 532 10.09 -27.31 -14.75
N GLU A 533 10.13 -28.63 -14.83
CA GLU A 533 9.77 -29.50 -13.71
C GLU A 533 10.89 -29.47 -12.66
N VAL A 534 10.50 -29.37 -11.39
CA VAL A 534 11.44 -29.30 -10.27
C VAL A 534 11.09 -30.34 -9.21
N ILE A 535 12.11 -31.04 -8.70
CA ILE A 535 11.97 -31.95 -7.56
C ILE A 535 12.38 -31.18 -6.30
N CYS A 536 11.41 -30.80 -5.49
CA CYS A 536 11.63 -30.18 -4.19
C CYS A 536 11.92 -31.25 -3.13
N LYS A 537 13.08 -31.18 -2.50
CA LYS A 537 13.43 -32.06 -1.37
C LYS A 537 13.22 -31.30 -0.06
N LEU A 538 12.18 -31.68 0.67
CA LEU A 538 11.86 -31.07 1.95
C LEU A 538 12.88 -31.46 3.03
N PRO A 539 13.32 -30.51 3.88
CA PRO A 539 14.25 -30.78 4.97
C PRO A 539 13.67 -31.73 6.02
N ASP A 540 14.56 -32.35 6.79
CA ASP A 540 14.14 -33.35 7.79
C ASP A 540 13.31 -32.78 8.94
N SER A 541 13.39 -31.47 9.17
CA SER A 541 12.60 -30.72 10.15
C SER A 541 11.11 -30.63 9.82
N ILE A 542 10.70 -30.96 8.60
CA ILE A 542 9.29 -30.96 8.18
C ILE A 542 8.70 -32.34 8.41
N SER A 543 7.78 -32.40 9.36
CA SER A 543 7.03 -33.60 9.74
C SER A 543 6.07 -34.03 8.62
N LEU A 544 5.97 -35.34 8.42
CA LEU A 544 5.02 -35.98 7.51
C LEU A 544 3.85 -36.59 8.31
N PRO A 545 2.66 -36.76 7.70
CA PRO A 545 2.39 -36.56 6.28
C PRO A 545 1.92 -35.14 5.95
N LEU A 546 2.09 -34.74 4.68
CA LEU A 546 1.68 -33.44 4.17
C LEU A 546 0.52 -33.58 3.18
N CYS A 547 -0.33 -32.55 3.09
CA CYS A 547 -1.48 -32.56 2.20
C CYS A 547 -1.58 -31.25 1.42
N ASP A 548 -1.59 -31.33 0.08
CA ASP A 548 -1.73 -30.15 -0.77
C ASP A 548 -3.19 -29.64 -0.77
N ILE A 549 -3.43 -28.56 -0.05
CA ILE A 549 -4.76 -27.95 0.09
C ILE A 549 -5.24 -27.25 -1.18
N LEU A 550 -4.36 -27.07 -2.17
CA LEU A 550 -4.74 -26.57 -3.49
C LEU A 550 -5.24 -27.69 -4.41
N SER A 551 -5.06 -28.95 -4.04
CA SER A 551 -5.62 -30.09 -4.77
C SER A 551 -7.06 -30.38 -4.30
N SER A 552 -7.94 -30.77 -5.22
CA SER A 552 -9.31 -31.20 -4.88
C SER A 552 -9.38 -32.48 -4.04
N ASN A 553 -8.24 -33.12 -3.79
CA ASN A 553 -8.13 -34.42 -3.12
C ASN A 553 -7.77 -34.34 -1.64
N CYS A 554 -7.41 -33.15 -1.14
CA CYS A 554 -7.04 -32.94 0.26
C CYS A 554 -8.29 -32.62 1.09
N MET A 555 -8.75 -33.59 1.89
CA MET A 555 -9.82 -33.40 2.88
C MET A 555 -9.19 -33.36 4.28
N PRO A 556 -9.63 -32.47 5.20
CA PRO A 556 -8.98 -32.21 6.50
C PRO A 556 -8.76 -33.44 7.41
N ASN A 557 -9.41 -34.58 7.13
CA ASN A 557 -9.39 -35.78 7.97
C ASN A 557 -9.06 -37.08 7.21
N ASN A 558 -8.55 -37.00 5.98
CA ASN A 558 -8.26 -38.21 5.20
C ASN A 558 -6.75 -38.46 5.08
N GLU A 559 -6.17 -39.06 6.13
CA GLU A 559 -4.74 -39.43 6.21
C GLU A 559 -4.29 -40.40 5.10
N GLU A 560 -5.23 -41.11 4.44
CA GLU A 560 -4.91 -42.04 3.36
C GLU A 560 -4.35 -41.36 2.11
N LYS A 561 -4.60 -40.06 1.92
CA LYS A 561 -4.20 -39.30 0.71
C LYS A 561 -3.03 -38.34 0.92
N ALA A 562 -2.48 -38.28 2.12
CA ALA A 562 -1.39 -37.38 2.44
C ALA A 562 -0.05 -37.93 1.89
N GLU A 563 0.79 -37.05 1.33
CA GLU A 563 2.09 -37.41 0.80
C GLU A 563 3.01 -37.89 1.94
N LYS A 564 3.56 -39.10 1.75
CA LYS A 564 4.48 -39.77 2.69
C LYS A 564 5.94 -39.70 2.22
N ILE A 565 6.22 -38.87 1.22
CA ILE A 565 7.54 -38.72 0.62
C ILE A 565 8.03 -37.28 0.80
N LYS A 566 9.34 -37.13 1.07
CA LYS A 566 9.99 -35.81 1.20
C LYS A 566 10.41 -35.20 -0.13
N GLU A 567 10.26 -35.94 -1.22
CA GLU A 567 10.55 -35.47 -2.58
C GLU A 567 9.23 -35.22 -3.29
N ILE A 568 8.98 -33.95 -3.62
CA ILE A 568 7.73 -33.49 -4.23
C ILE A 568 8.07 -32.96 -5.61
N LYS A 569 7.34 -33.43 -6.61
CA LYS A 569 7.52 -33.01 -8.00
C LYS A 569 6.56 -31.85 -8.29
N LEU A 570 7.11 -30.72 -8.73
CA LEU A 570 6.35 -29.56 -9.17
C LEU A 570 6.46 -29.41 -10.69
N GLU A 571 5.32 -29.34 -11.35
CA GLU A 571 5.20 -28.98 -12.75
C GLU A 571 5.57 -27.49 -12.97
N PRO A 572 5.85 -27.08 -14.23
CA PRO A 572 6.11 -25.68 -14.58
C PRO A 572 5.04 -24.72 -14.04
N TYR A 573 5.49 -23.74 -13.26
CA TYR A 573 4.67 -22.73 -12.57
C TYR A 573 3.63 -23.27 -11.58
N GLN A 574 3.80 -24.51 -11.09
CA GLN A 574 2.90 -25.09 -10.10
C GLN A 574 3.04 -24.41 -8.73
N ILE A 575 1.91 -24.30 -8.04
CA ILE A 575 1.80 -23.88 -6.65
C ILE A 575 1.36 -25.11 -5.84
N MET A 576 2.00 -25.37 -4.71
CA MET A 576 1.55 -26.36 -3.73
C MET A 576 1.56 -25.72 -2.34
N TRP A 577 0.46 -25.81 -1.61
CA TRP A 577 0.40 -25.38 -0.21
C TRP A 577 0.20 -26.63 0.65
N LEU A 578 1.30 -27.08 1.27
CA LEU A 578 1.38 -28.36 1.92
C LEU A 578 1.07 -28.20 3.41
N LYS A 579 -0.14 -28.58 3.80
CA LYS A 579 -0.59 -28.54 5.19
C LYS A 579 -0.06 -29.77 5.95
N GLY A 580 0.45 -29.53 7.15
CA GLY A 580 0.93 -30.54 8.07
C GLY A 580 0.78 -30.15 9.53
N LYS A 581 1.19 -31.07 10.41
CA LYS A 581 1.38 -30.80 11.84
C LYS A 581 2.86 -30.52 12.11
N ILE A 582 3.18 -29.79 13.18
CA ILE A 582 4.56 -29.55 13.61
C ILE A 582 5.10 -30.78 14.35
#